data_AF-A0A9K3E5L1-F1
#
_entry.id   AF-A0A9K3E5L1-F1
#
_cell.length_a   1.000
_cell.length_b   1.000
_cell.length_c   1.000
_cell.angle_alpha   90.00
_cell.angle_beta   90.00
_cell.angle_gamma   90.00
#
_symmetry.space_group_name_H-M   'P 1'
#
loop_
_entity.id
_entity.type
_entity.pdbx_description
1 polymer ?
#
loop_
_entity_poly.entity_id
_entity_poly.type
_entity_poly.pdbx_seq_one_letter_code
_entity_poly.pdbx_strand_id
1 'polypeptide(L)'
;MELKNFSELMKKKDEEHKIVLAKMGESFNDARLAYASMMAERDALKSGEADLKAQIEEMRGYEEKIQTENAALKAQVEDLQATKTWMLSEGAELLTKNIHKGPEMTAAVAAINNAMSAVGVNSGLHNGYLHALKKKTPYADVLILNRNATEELKAAVACFDTLTFPVVKDLPKLIN
;
A
#
# COMPACT_ATOMS: atom_id res chain seq x y z
N MET A 1 33.51 104.44 26.45
CA MET A 1 33.06 103.19 27.10
C MET A 1 32.24 102.32 26.15
N GLU A 2 31.44 102.90 25.25
CA GLU A 2 30.49 102.21 24.37
C GLU A 2 31.10 101.30 23.30
N LEU A 3 32.21 101.69 22.65
CA LEU A 3 32.87 100.87 21.62
C LEU A 3 33.40 99.53 22.14
N LYS A 4 33.86 99.49 23.40
CA LYS A 4 34.36 98.28 24.04
C LYS A 4 33.21 97.30 24.30
N ASN A 5 32.08 97.81 24.78
CA ASN A 5 30.87 97.02 25.01
C ASN A 5 30.30 96.44 23.71
N PHE A 6 30.32 97.22 22.62
CA PHE A 6 29.90 96.72 21.30
C PHE A 6 30.80 95.60 20.78
N SER A 7 32.13 95.73 20.92
CA SER A 7 33.08 94.70 20.51
C SER A 7 32.90 93.39 21.29
N GLU A 8 32.68 93.48 22.61
CA GLU A 8 32.41 92.31 23.46
C GLU A 8 31.08 91.63 23.09
N LEU A 9 30.04 92.40 22.78
CA LEU A 9 28.75 91.88 22.33
C LEU A 9 28.85 91.15 20.98
N MET A 10 29.61 91.70 20.03
CA MET A 10 29.84 91.06 18.73
C MET A 10 30.57 89.71 18.88
N LYS A 11 31.63 89.66 19.71
CA LYS A 11 32.35 88.41 19.98
C LYS A 11 31.47 87.34 20.61
N LYS A 12 30.59 87.75 21.55
CA LYS A 12 29.62 86.82 22.17
C LYS A 12 28.66 86.24 21.13
N LYS A 13 28.13 87.08 20.25
CA LYS A 13 27.21 86.66 19.18
C LYS A 13 27.88 85.72 18.17
N ASP A 14 29.14 85.98 17.81
CA ASP A 14 29.91 85.12 16.91
C ASP A 14 30.13 83.73 17.52
N GLU A 15 30.42 83.65 18.83
CA GLU A 15 30.56 82.38 19.53
C GLU A 15 29.22 81.63 19.65
N GLU A 16 28.12 82.34 19.93
CA GLU A 16 26.77 81.76 19.92
C GLU A 16 26.42 81.19 18.54
N HIS A 17 26.70 81.93 17.46
CA HIS A 17 26.49 81.47 16.09
C HIS A 17 27.32 80.22 15.77
N LYS A 18 28.59 80.19 16.20
CA LYS A 18 29.47 79.03 16.01
C LYS A 18 28.94 77.79 16.74
N ILE A 19 28.45 77.94 17.96
CA ILE A 19 27.82 76.85 18.73
C ILE A 19 26.55 76.35 18.03
N VAL A 20 25.71 77.25 17.53
CA VAL A 20 24.49 76.89 16.79
C VAL A 20 24.83 76.12 15.52
N LEU A 21 25.82 76.57 14.75
CA LEU A 21 26.27 75.87 13.54
C LEU A 21 26.84 74.48 13.86
N ALA A 22 27.61 74.35 14.95
CA ALA A 22 28.10 73.05 15.39
C ALA A 22 26.95 72.08 15.72
N LYS A 23 25.96 72.53 16.51
CA LYS A 23 24.76 71.74 16.85
C LYS A 23 23.92 71.38 15.63
N MET A 24 23.77 72.30 14.67
CA MET A 24 23.10 72.00 13.40
C MET A 24 23.84 70.94 12.60
N GLY A 25 25.18 71.00 12.57
CA GLY A 25 26.01 69.99 11.92
C GLY A 25 25.88 68.61 12.56
N GLU A 26 25.87 68.54 13.89
CA GLU A 26 25.61 67.30 14.64
C GLU A 26 24.21 66.74 14.34
N SER A 27 23.17 67.56 14.49
CA SER A 27 21.79 67.15 14.22
C SER A 27 21.58 66.70 12.77
N PHE A 28 22.23 67.35 11.80
CA PHE A 28 22.19 66.94 10.40
C PHE A 28 22.85 65.57 10.18
N ASN A 29 24.00 65.33 10.82
CA ASN A 29 24.67 64.03 10.74
C ASN A 29 23.85 62.92 11.40
N ASP A 30 23.24 63.18 12.55
CA ASP A 30 22.38 62.21 13.23
C ASP A 30 21.16 61.86 12.37
N ALA A 31 20.49 62.87 11.79
CA ALA A 31 19.37 62.66 10.87
C ALA A 31 19.78 61.85 9.63
N ARG A 32 20.97 62.12 9.08
CA ARG A 32 21.53 61.37 7.94
C ARG A 32 21.78 59.91 8.30
N LEU A 33 22.35 59.63 9.48
CA LEU A 33 22.60 58.28 9.96
C LEU A 33 21.30 57.52 10.23
N ALA A 34 20.32 58.16 10.87
CA ALA A 34 19.01 57.59 11.11
C ALA A 34 18.30 57.23 9.78
N TYR A 35 18.37 58.12 8.79
CA TYR A 35 17.82 57.86 7.47
C TYR A 35 18.50 56.66 6.79
N ALA A 36 19.83 56.58 6.85
CA ALA A 36 20.57 55.44 6.29
C ALA A 36 20.19 54.11 6.97
N SER A 37 20.03 54.11 8.30
CA SER A 37 19.58 52.94 9.06
C SER A 37 18.17 52.50 8.65
N MET A 38 17.23 53.45 8.57
CA MET A 38 15.85 53.17 8.16
C MET A 38 15.78 52.58 6.75
N MET A 39 16.62 53.07 5.82
CA MET A 39 16.68 52.53 4.46
C MET A 39 17.22 51.11 4.43
N ALA A 40 18.24 50.80 5.25
CA ALA A 40 18.76 49.45 5.39
C ALA A 40 17.73 48.49 5.99
N GLU A 41 17.01 48.91 7.03
CA GLU A 41 15.91 48.13 7.64
C GLU A 41 14.78 47.88 6.64
N ARG A 42 14.40 48.89 5.86
CA ARG A 42 13.41 48.74 4.78
C ARG A 42 13.85 47.68 3.77
N ASP A 43 15.11 47.68 3.37
CA ASP A 43 15.63 46.70 2.41
C ASP A 43 15.68 45.29 2.99
N ALA A 44 16.06 45.15 4.26
CA ALA A 44 16.00 43.88 4.97
C ALA A 44 14.56 43.34 5.06
N LEU A 45 13.59 44.19 5.40
CA LEU A 45 12.18 43.82 5.45
C LEU A 45 11.66 43.38 4.08
N LYS A 46 12.01 44.11 3.02
CA LYS A 46 11.60 43.77 1.65
C LYS A 46 12.18 42.44 1.19
N SER A 47 13.43 42.13 1.56
CA SER A 47 14.03 40.82 1.32
C SER A 47 13.29 39.73 2.10
N GLY A 48 13.03 39.94 3.38
CA GLY A 48 12.30 38.98 4.21
C GLY A 48 10.88 38.71 3.71
N GLU A 49 10.19 39.73 3.20
CA GLU A 49 8.87 39.56 2.55
C GLU A 49 8.95 38.67 1.31
N ALA A 50 9.98 38.86 0.48
CA ALA A 50 10.19 38.04 -0.71
C ALA A 50 10.47 36.57 -0.35
N ASP A 51 11.30 36.33 0.67
CA ASP A 51 11.62 34.99 1.15
C ASP A 51 10.39 34.27 1.73
N LEU A 52 9.59 34.98 2.54
CA LEU A 52 8.34 34.43 3.09
C LEU A 52 7.35 34.11 1.98
N LYS A 53 7.24 34.97 0.95
CA LYS A 53 6.38 34.71 -0.20
C LYS A 53 6.83 33.46 -0.99
N ALA A 54 8.14 33.27 -1.15
CA ALA A 54 8.67 32.06 -1.78
C ALA A 54 8.34 30.79 -0.98
N GLN A 55 8.50 30.83 0.35
CA GLN A 55 8.14 29.70 1.22
C GLN A 55 6.65 29.37 1.18
N ILE A 56 5.77 30.38 1.12
CA ILE A 56 4.32 30.16 0.99
C ILE A 56 3.98 29.44 -0.32
N GLU A 57 4.59 29.82 -1.44
CA GLU A 57 4.35 29.14 -2.72
C GLU A 57 4.91 27.70 -2.71
N GLU A 58 6.06 27.46 -2.08
CA GLU A 58 6.59 26.10 -1.91
C GLU A 58 5.64 25.23 -1.07
N MET A 59 5.16 25.75 0.07
CA MET A 59 4.18 25.06 0.91
C MET A 59 2.88 24.74 0.16
N ARG A 60 2.39 25.67 -0.66
CA ARG A 60 1.22 25.44 -1.52
C ARG A 60 1.46 24.31 -2.52
N GLY A 61 2.66 24.24 -3.10
CA GLY A 61 3.06 23.12 -3.97
C GLY A 61 3.07 21.77 -3.25
N TYR A 62 3.56 21.71 -2.02
CA TYR A 62 3.49 20.49 -1.21
C TYR A 62 2.05 20.10 -0.87
N GLU A 63 1.20 21.08 -0.54
CA GLU A 63 -0.21 20.83 -0.26
C GLU A 63 -0.93 20.19 -1.47
N GLU A 64 -0.74 20.72 -2.67
CA GLU A 64 -1.32 20.17 -3.90
C GLU A 64 -0.82 18.74 -4.17
N LYS A 65 0.48 18.49 -3.97
CA LYS A 65 1.06 17.15 -4.11
C LYS A 65 0.44 16.16 -3.11
N ILE A 66 0.28 16.55 -1.84
CA ILE A 66 -0.33 15.69 -0.83
C ILE A 66 -1.80 15.42 -1.16
N GLN A 67 -2.54 16.42 -1.65
CA GLN A 67 -3.93 16.24 -2.06
C GLN A 67 -4.07 15.24 -3.21
N THR A 68 -3.20 15.34 -4.23
CA THR A 68 -3.19 14.39 -5.36
C THR A 68 -2.82 12.97 -4.94
N GLU A 69 -1.79 12.80 -4.10
CA GLU A 69 -1.40 11.49 -3.56
C GLU A 69 -2.53 10.88 -2.71
N ASN A 70 -3.19 11.67 -1.86
CA ASN A 70 -4.33 11.21 -1.07
C ASN A 70 -5.51 10.76 -1.94
N ALA A 71 -5.81 11.49 -3.02
CA ALA A 71 -6.86 11.11 -3.96
C ALA A 71 -6.53 9.77 -4.66
N ALA A 72 -5.28 9.58 -5.06
CA ALA A 72 -4.82 8.32 -5.67
C ALA A 72 -4.89 7.15 -4.70
N LEU A 73 -4.45 7.33 -3.44
CA LEU A 73 -4.53 6.31 -2.41
C LEU A 73 -5.99 5.94 -2.09
N LYS A 74 -6.88 6.93 -2.03
CA LYS A 74 -8.31 6.67 -1.81
C LYS A 74 -8.90 5.81 -2.93
N ALA A 75 -8.58 6.10 -4.19
CA ALA A 75 -9.01 5.29 -5.32
C ALA A 75 -8.47 3.85 -5.25
N GLN A 76 -7.21 3.66 -4.84
CA GLN A 76 -6.64 2.32 -4.65
C GLN A 76 -7.35 1.54 -3.52
N VAL A 77 -7.70 2.21 -2.42
CA VAL A 77 -8.45 1.59 -1.33
C VAL A 77 -9.84 1.15 -1.80
N GLU A 78 -10.53 1.99 -2.57
CA GLU A 78 -11.84 1.66 -3.14
C GLU A 78 -11.76 0.46 -4.09
N ASP A 79 -10.74 0.40 -4.96
CA ASP A 79 -10.50 -0.74 -5.86
C ASP A 79 -10.19 -2.04 -5.10
N LEU A 80 -9.36 -1.97 -4.06
CA LEU A 80 -9.07 -3.11 -3.19
C LEU A 80 -10.31 -3.59 -2.42
N GLN A 81 -11.16 -2.68 -1.97
CA GLN A 81 -12.43 -3.01 -1.33
C GLN A 81 -13.41 -3.68 -2.32
N ALA A 82 -13.48 -3.19 -3.55
CA ALA A 82 -14.26 -3.81 -4.62
C ALA A 82 -13.75 -5.22 -4.92
N THR A 83 -12.44 -5.38 -5.09
CA THR A 83 -11.78 -6.68 -5.31
C THR A 83 -12.04 -7.64 -4.16
N LYS A 84 -11.90 -7.19 -2.91
CA LYS A 84 -12.23 -8.00 -1.72
C LYS A 84 -13.68 -8.47 -1.78
N THR A 85 -14.62 -7.55 -2.05
CA THR A 85 -16.05 -7.87 -2.12
C THR A 85 -16.32 -8.90 -3.20
N TRP A 86 -15.73 -8.72 -4.40
CA TRP A 86 -15.86 -9.66 -5.51
C TRP A 86 -15.29 -11.04 -5.19
N MET A 87 -14.10 -11.12 -4.59
CA MET A 87 -13.48 -12.40 -4.21
C MET A 87 -14.34 -13.16 -3.20
N LEU A 88 -14.97 -12.44 -2.26
CA LEU A 88 -15.84 -13.04 -1.24
C LEU A 88 -17.22 -13.44 -1.77
N SER A 89 -17.67 -12.88 -2.88
CA SER A 89 -18.94 -13.24 -3.53
C SER A 89 -18.71 -14.17 -4.73
N GLU A 90 -18.50 -13.59 -5.91
CA GLU A 90 -18.37 -14.29 -7.19
C GLU A 90 -17.16 -15.21 -7.23
N GLY A 91 -16.03 -14.79 -6.64
CA GLY A 91 -14.83 -15.61 -6.54
C GLY A 91 -15.06 -16.90 -5.75
N ALA A 92 -15.74 -16.80 -4.60
CA ALA A 92 -16.12 -17.95 -3.78
C ALA A 92 -17.10 -18.89 -4.50
N GLU A 93 -18.06 -18.33 -5.24
CA GLU A 93 -19.00 -19.12 -6.06
C GLU A 93 -18.26 -19.86 -7.19
N LEU A 94 -17.33 -19.21 -7.87
CA LEU A 94 -16.51 -19.81 -8.92
C LEU A 94 -15.61 -20.93 -8.39
N LEU A 95 -15.02 -20.76 -7.20
CA LEU A 95 -14.27 -21.81 -6.51
C LEU A 95 -15.15 -23.03 -6.23
N THR A 96 -16.33 -22.80 -5.65
CA THR A 96 -17.30 -23.87 -5.35
C THR A 96 -17.73 -24.61 -6.62
N LYS A 97 -18.03 -23.87 -7.70
CA LYS A 97 -18.40 -24.46 -9.00
C LYS A 97 -17.30 -25.31 -9.60
N ASN A 98 -16.03 -24.95 -9.42
CA ASN A 98 -14.91 -25.65 -10.07
C ASN A 98 -14.17 -26.64 -9.17
N ILE A 99 -14.60 -26.81 -7.91
CA ILE A 99 -13.91 -27.67 -6.95
C ILE A 99 -13.80 -29.13 -7.39
N HIS A 100 -14.78 -29.60 -8.15
CA HIS A 100 -14.80 -30.95 -8.71
C HIS A 100 -13.72 -31.17 -9.79
N LYS A 101 -13.17 -30.09 -10.35
CA LYS A 101 -12.04 -30.13 -11.31
C LYS A 101 -10.69 -30.04 -10.60
N GLY A 102 -10.69 -29.93 -9.27
CA GLY A 102 -9.47 -29.88 -8.47
C GLY A 102 -8.68 -31.19 -8.55
N PRO A 103 -7.35 -31.13 -8.39
CA PRO A 103 -6.50 -32.32 -8.36
C PRO A 103 -6.90 -33.27 -7.21
N GLU A 104 -7.40 -32.75 -6.09
CA GLU A 104 -7.85 -33.55 -4.95
C GLU A 104 -9.06 -34.41 -5.32
N MET A 105 -10.08 -33.82 -5.97
CA MET A 105 -11.25 -34.56 -6.44
C MET A 105 -10.86 -35.56 -7.53
N THR A 106 -10.02 -35.13 -8.48
CA THR A 106 -9.54 -35.97 -9.58
C THR A 106 -8.78 -37.20 -9.07
N ALA A 107 -7.90 -37.00 -8.09
CA ALA A 107 -7.14 -38.08 -7.46
C ALA A 107 -8.05 -39.05 -6.69
N ALA A 108 -9.03 -38.53 -5.95
CA ALA A 108 -9.98 -39.35 -5.20
C ALA A 108 -10.85 -40.21 -6.14
N VAL A 109 -11.37 -39.64 -7.23
CA VAL A 109 -12.12 -40.38 -8.25
C VAL A 109 -11.24 -41.42 -8.95
N ALA A 110 -9.99 -41.07 -9.30
CA ALA A 110 -9.06 -42.02 -9.90
C ALA A 110 -8.74 -43.19 -8.96
N ALA A 111 -8.56 -42.93 -7.65
CA ALA A 111 -8.33 -43.97 -6.65
C ALA A 111 -9.51 -44.94 -6.55
N ILE A 112 -10.75 -44.44 -6.51
CA ILE A 112 -11.95 -45.29 -6.55
C ILE A 112 -11.98 -46.11 -7.84
N ASN A 113 -11.74 -45.48 -9.00
CA ASN A 113 -11.79 -46.17 -10.29
C ASN A 113 -10.74 -47.29 -10.41
N ASN A 114 -9.53 -47.04 -9.90
CA ASN A 114 -8.46 -48.04 -9.84
C ASN A 114 -8.83 -49.18 -8.89
N ALA A 115 -9.37 -48.88 -7.70
CA ALA A 115 -9.82 -49.90 -6.75
C ALA A 115 -11.00 -50.73 -7.28
N MET A 116 -11.98 -50.11 -7.93
CA MET A 116 -13.09 -50.80 -8.60
C MET A 116 -12.60 -51.74 -9.71
N SER A 117 -11.60 -51.30 -10.49
CA SER A 117 -10.96 -52.14 -11.51
C SER A 117 -10.26 -53.36 -10.90
N ALA A 118 -9.66 -53.21 -9.71
CA ALA A 118 -9.01 -54.28 -8.95
C ALA A 118 -9.98 -55.29 -8.32
N VAL A 119 -11.18 -54.85 -7.88
CA VAL A 119 -12.25 -55.71 -7.34
C VAL A 119 -12.88 -56.60 -8.41
N GLY A 120 -12.64 -56.32 -9.69
CA GLY A 120 -12.93 -57.26 -10.76
C GLY A 120 -14.20 -56.97 -11.56
N VAL A 121 -14.66 -55.72 -11.60
CA VAL A 121 -15.71 -55.35 -12.57
C VAL A 121 -15.20 -55.51 -14.01
N ASN A 122 -13.92 -55.22 -14.28
CA ASN A 122 -13.29 -55.44 -15.60
C ASN A 122 -12.36 -56.67 -15.65
N SER A 123 -11.57 -56.91 -14.60
CA SER A 123 -10.59 -58.01 -14.58
C SER A 123 -11.19 -59.36 -14.19
N GLY A 124 -12.23 -59.39 -13.33
CA GLY A 124 -12.96 -60.62 -12.98
C GLY A 124 -13.77 -61.16 -14.15
N LEU A 125 -14.42 -60.27 -14.92
CA LEU A 125 -15.09 -60.61 -16.17
C LEU A 125 -14.10 -61.07 -17.25
N HIS A 126 -12.99 -60.34 -17.46
CA HIS A 126 -11.96 -60.73 -18.44
C HIS A 126 -11.28 -62.06 -18.10
N ASN A 127 -10.89 -62.26 -16.84
CA ASN A 127 -10.22 -63.48 -16.43
C ASN A 127 -11.20 -64.67 -16.29
N GLY A 128 -12.46 -64.41 -15.92
CA GLY A 128 -13.54 -65.40 -16.01
C GLY A 128 -13.83 -65.81 -17.46
N TYR A 129 -13.75 -64.87 -18.40
CA TYR A 129 -13.82 -65.14 -19.84
C TYR A 129 -12.61 -65.94 -20.33
N LEU A 130 -11.38 -65.58 -19.94
CA LEU A 130 -10.17 -66.38 -20.21
C LEU A 130 -10.25 -67.80 -19.62
N HIS A 131 -10.79 -67.94 -18.41
CA HIS A 131 -11.04 -69.23 -17.76
C HIS A 131 -12.05 -70.08 -18.55
N ALA A 132 -13.15 -69.45 -18.99
CA ALA A 132 -14.17 -70.10 -19.83
C ALA A 132 -13.63 -70.48 -21.22
N LEU A 133 -12.71 -69.70 -21.79
CA LEU A 133 -12.03 -69.97 -23.07
C LEU A 133 -10.94 -71.05 -22.97
N LYS A 134 -10.17 -71.08 -21.88
CA LYS A 134 -9.00 -71.98 -21.74
C LYS A 134 -9.28 -73.31 -21.04
N LYS A 135 -10.47 -73.53 -20.45
CA LYS A 135 -10.92 -74.76 -19.76
C LYS A 135 -9.83 -75.80 -19.51
N LYS A 136 -9.12 -75.69 -18.38
CA LYS A 136 -8.47 -76.80 -17.63
C LYS A 136 -7.60 -76.36 -16.43
N THR A 137 -7.37 -75.07 -16.21
CA THR A 137 -6.77 -74.61 -14.95
C THR A 137 -7.82 -74.61 -13.84
N PRO A 138 -7.61 -75.33 -12.72
CA PRO A 138 -8.48 -75.24 -11.55
C PRO A 138 -8.66 -73.77 -11.14
N TYR A 139 -9.86 -73.39 -10.72
CA TYR A 139 -10.17 -72.01 -10.29
C TYR A 139 -9.22 -71.50 -9.19
N ALA A 140 -8.63 -72.41 -8.41
CA ALA A 140 -7.63 -72.11 -7.38
C ALA A 140 -6.27 -71.63 -7.93
N ASP A 141 -5.89 -72.03 -9.16
CA ASP A 141 -4.60 -71.71 -9.78
C ASP A 141 -4.67 -70.47 -10.69
N VAL A 142 -5.86 -69.93 -10.80
CA VAL A 142 -6.16 -68.79 -11.64
C VAL A 142 -5.84 -67.56 -10.80
N LEU A 143 -4.70 -66.92 -11.12
CA LEU A 143 -4.20 -65.67 -10.53
C LEU A 143 -5.23 -64.55 -10.71
N ILE A 144 -6.30 -64.54 -9.94
CA ILE A 144 -7.32 -63.49 -9.99
C ILE A 144 -7.66 -63.08 -8.57
N LEU A 145 -7.79 -61.76 -8.45
CA LEU A 145 -8.14 -60.96 -7.29
C LEU A 145 -6.97 -60.71 -6.37
N ASN A 146 -6.50 -59.46 -6.45
CA ASN A 146 -5.89 -58.80 -5.31
C ASN A 146 -6.78 -59.11 -4.09
N ARG A 147 -6.28 -59.91 -3.15
CA ARG A 147 -7.03 -60.42 -1.98
C ARG A 147 -7.55 -59.29 -1.10
N ASN A 148 -6.93 -58.12 -1.20
CA ASN A 148 -7.30 -56.92 -0.46
C ASN A 148 -8.12 -55.93 -1.28
N ALA A 149 -8.50 -56.23 -2.53
CA ALA A 149 -9.18 -55.29 -3.41
C ALA A 149 -10.48 -54.73 -2.80
N THR A 150 -11.24 -55.56 -2.08
CA THR A 150 -12.46 -55.12 -1.39
C THR A 150 -12.15 -54.13 -0.26
N GLU A 151 -11.04 -54.33 0.45
CA GLU A 151 -10.58 -53.43 1.51
C GLU A 151 -9.95 -52.16 0.92
N GLU A 152 -9.24 -52.24 -0.21
CA GLU A 152 -8.75 -51.09 -0.96
C GLU A 152 -9.88 -50.23 -1.51
N LEU A 153 -10.96 -50.85 -2.00
CA LEU A 153 -12.17 -50.12 -2.43
C LEU A 153 -12.85 -49.45 -1.25
N LYS A 154 -13.03 -50.14 -0.11
CA LYS A 154 -13.57 -49.53 1.12
C LYS A 154 -12.70 -48.37 1.58
N ALA A 155 -11.38 -48.51 1.54
CA ALA A 155 -10.45 -47.45 1.91
C ALA A 155 -10.51 -46.25 0.95
N ALA A 156 -10.61 -46.49 -0.36
CA ALA A 156 -10.76 -45.44 -1.37
C ALA A 156 -12.10 -44.70 -1.22
N VAL A 157 -13.19 -45.43 -0.97
CA VAL A 157 -14.52 -44.85 -0.68
C VAL A 157 -14.47 -44.04 0.62
N ALA A 158 -13.91 -44.57 1.70
CA ALA A 158 -13.76 -43.84 2.95
C ALA A 158 -12.90 -42.58 2.80
N CYS A 159 -11.85 -42.63 1.98
CA CYS A 159 -11.01 -41.48 1.66
C CYS A 159 -11.77 -40.41 0.85
N PHE A 160 -12.65 -40.82 -0.07
CA PHE A 160 -13.52 -39.91 -0.81
C PHE A 160 -14.60 -39.29 0.09
N ASP A 161 -15.24 -40.07 0.95
CA ASP A 161 -16.27 -39.60 1.89
C ASP A 161 -15.72 -38.62 2.92
N THR A 162 -14.44 -38.76 3.27
CA THR A 162 -13.71 -37.86 4.18
C THR A 162 -12.92 -36.78 3.43
N LEU A 163 -13.07 -36.67 2.10
CA LEU A 163 -12.37 -35.67 1.31
C LEU A 163 -12.81 -34.27 1.76
N THR A 164 -11.83 -33.44 2.13
CA THR A 164 -12.11 -32.06 2.50
C THR A 164 -11.25 -31.12 1.71
N PHE A 165 -11.83 -30.00 1.30
CA PHE A 165 -11.14 -28.96 0.56
C PHE A 165 -10.80 -27.81 1.52
N PRO A 166 -9.51 -27.62 1.88
CA PRO A 166 -9.11 -26.60 2.85
C PRO A 166 -9.63 -25.20 2.49
N VAL A 167 -9.54 -24.84 1.22
CA VAL A 167 -9.99 -23.53 0.70
C VAL A 167 -11.48 -23.28 0.98
N VAL A 168 -12.33 -24.30 0.91
CA VAL A 168 -13.77 -24.15 1.22
C VAL A 168 -14.04 -24.06 2.71
N LYS A 169 -13.26 -24.76 3.55
CA LYS A 169 -13.38 -24.65 5.02
C LYS A 169 -13.04 -23.25 5.52
N ASP A 170 -12.16 -22.54 4.83
CA ASP A 170 -11.69 -21.23 5.23
C ASP A 170 -12.52 -20.08 4.63
N LEU A 171 -13.33 -20.31 3.58
CA LEU A 171 -14.23 -19.30 3.00
C LEU A 171 -15.12 -18.58 4.03
N PRO A 172 -15.79 -19.25 4.98
CA PRO A 172 -16.61 -18.59 6.00
C PRO A 172 -15.80 -17.69 6.95
N LYS A 173 -14.49 -17.96 7.12
CA LYS A 173 -13.62 -17.17 8.00
C LYS A 173 -13.22 -15.83 7.38
N LEU A 174 -13.39 -15.67 6.08
CA LEU A 174 -13.03 -14.47 5.33
C LEU A 174 -14.16 -13.42 5.27
N ILE A 175 -15.38 -13.81 5.68
CA ILE A 175 -16.58 -12.96 5.66
C ILE A 175 -16.70 -12.13 6.96
N ASN A 176 -15.96 -12.49 8.02
CA ASN A 176 -15.97 -11.81 9.33
C ASN A 176 -14.71 -10.95 9.54
#